data_AF-A0A3N5UW95-F1
#
_entry.id   AF-A0A3N5UW95-F1
#
_cell.length_a   1.000
_cell.length_b   1.000
_cell.length_c   1.000
_cell.angle_alpha   90.00
_cell.angle_beta   90.00
_cell.angle_gamma   90.00
#
_symmetry.space_group_name_H-M   'P 1'
#
loop_
_entity.id
_entity.type
_entity.pdbx_description
1 polymer ?
#
loop_
_entity_poly.entity_id
_entity_poly.type
_entity_poly.pdbx_seq_one_letter_code
_entity_poly.pdbx_strand_id
1 'polypeptide(L)'
;MKKIRVIQYGLGPIGCSTARTILSRDNLKLVAAVDIDPAKVGKDLGDLLDGKKLGLKVVKTVADALAKTKADVVMHTTNSYFDLFKGQI
;
A
#
# COMPACT_ATOMS: atom_id res chain seq x y z
N MET A 1 -13.95 -18.73 2.26
CA MET A 1 -12.49 -18.78 2.03
C MET A 1 -11.80 -17.63 2.76
N LYS A 2 -10.58 -17.82 3.24
CA LYS A 2 -9.78 -16.76 3.87
C LYS A 2 -9.29 -15.77 2.80
N LYS A 3 -9.48 -14.46 3.01
CA LYS A 3 -8.99 -13.42 2.08
C LYS A 3 -7.47 -13.32 2.12
N ILE A 4 -6.85 -13.07 0.97
CA ILE A 4 -5.40 -12.78 0.87
C ILE A 4 -5.14 -11.34 1.32
N ARG A 5 -4.25 -11.16 2.30
CA ARG A 5 -3.90 -9.86 2.87
C ARG A 5 -2.76 -9.23 2.08
N VAL A 6 -3.02 -8.08 1.49
CA VAL A 6 -2.10 -7.41 0.56
C VAL A 6 -1.62 -6.10 1.17
N ILE A 7 -0.32 -5.84 1.09
CA ILE A 7 0.26 -4.50 1.25
C ILE A 7 0.44 -3.90 -0.13
N GLN A 8 -0.07 -2.69 -0.36
CA GLN A 8 0.28 -1.92 -1.56
C GLN A 8 1.53 -1.09 -1.26
N TYR A 9 2.63 -1.33 -1.99
CA TYR A 9 3.88 -0.62 -1.83
C TYR A 9 4.21 0.20 -3.09
N GLY A 10 4.20 1.52 -2.94
CA GLY A 10 4.21 2.52 -3.99
C GLY A 10 2.79 3.01 -4.25
N LEU A 11 2.59 4.32 -4.14
CA LEU A 11 1.30 4.99 -4.36
C LEU A 11 1.43 6.06 -5.46
N GLY A 12 2.19 5.74 -6.51
CA GLY A 12 2.12 6.46 -7.79
C GLY A 12 0.85 6.09 -8.56
N PRO A 13 0.68 6.56 -9.81
CA PRO A 13 -0.51 6.29 -10.61
C PRO A 13 -0.86 4.80 -10.73
N ILE A 14 0.15 3.95 -10.99
CA ILE A 14 -0.01 2.49 -11.06
C ILE A 14 -0.43 1.95 -9.69
N GLY A 15 0.31 2.29 -8.63
CA GLY A 15 0.04 1.78 -7.29
C GLY A 15 -1.35 2.14 -6.76
N CYS A 16 -1.83 3.36 -7.02
CA CYS A 16 -3.20 3.75 -6.69
C CYS A 16 -4.24 2.97 -7.51
N SER A 17 -3.98 2.70 -8.79
CA SER A 17 -4.84 1.85 -9.62
C SER A 17 -4.91 0.42 -9.10
N THR A 18 -3.77 -0.12 -8.67
CA THR A 18 -3.70 -1.46 -8.10
C THR A 18 -4.39 -1.53 -6.74
N ALA A 19 -4.23 -0.51 -5.88
CA ALA A 19 -4.95 -0.41 -4.61
C ALA A 19 -6.48 -0.43 -4.81
N ARG A 20 -7.00 0.34 -5.78
CA ARG A 20 -8.42 0.31 -6.15
C ARG A 20 -8.88 -1.09 -6.58
N THR A 21 -8.07 -1.75 -7.42
CA THR A 21 -8.35 -3.12 -7.89
C THR A 21 -8.36 -4.13 -6.73
N ILE A 22 -7.48 -3.97 -5.74
CA ILE A 22 -7.46 -4.82 -4.55
C ILE A 22 -8.73 -4.60 -3.72
N LEU A 23 -9.14 -3.34 -3.52
CA LEU A 23 -10.33 -2.98 -2.76
C LEU A 23 -11.62 -3.49 -3.39
N SER A 24 -11.68 -3.60 -4.72
CA SER A 24 -12.86 -4.09 -5.44
C SER A 24 -13.00 -5.61 -5.47
N ARG A 25 -12.03 -6.36 -4.92
CA ARG A 25 -12.01 -7.83 -5.00
C ARG A 25 -12.33 -8.47 -3.65
N ASP A 26 -13.39 -9.27 -3.62
CA ASP A 26 -13.85 -9.91 -2.39
C ASP A 26 -12.89 -10.94 -1.80
N ASN A 27 -12.04 -11.56 -2.62
CA ASN A 27 -11.03 -12.52 -2.19
C ASN A 27 -9.74 -11.86 -1.68
N LEU A 28 -9.61 -10.53 -1.76
CA LEU A 28 -8.46 -9.78 -1.30
C LEU A 28 -8.83 -8.85 -0.14
N LYS A 29 -7.83 -8.48 0.67
CA LYS A 29 -7.94 -7.49 1.73
C LYS A 29 -6.71 -6.59 1.71
N LEU A 30 -6.89 -5.31 1.42
CA LEU A 30 -5.82 -4.32 1.57
C LEU A 30 -5.61 -4.05 3.06
N VAL A 31 -4.40 -4.32 3.57
CA VAL A 31 -4.11 -4.23 5.01
C VAL A 31 -3.14 -3.10 5.37
N ALA A 32 -2.39 -2.58 4.40
CA ALA A 32 -1.55 -1.40 4.57
C ALA A 32 -1.17 -0.79 3.21
N ALA A 33 -0.72 0.46 3.25
CA ALA A 33 -0.19 1.19 2.11
C ALA A 33 1.15 1.83 2.49
N VAL A 34 2.13 1.72 1.61
CA VAL A 34 3.52 2.17 1.84
C VAL A 34 3.95 3.12 0.74
N ASP A 35 4.47 4.28 1.10
CA ASP A 35 5.13 5.21 0.16
C ASP A 35 6.16 6.07 0.93
N ILE A 36 7.28 6.43 0.28
CA ILE A 36 8.33 7.28 0.90
C ILE A 36 8.03 8.77 0.78
N ASP A 37 7.14 9.16 -0.13
CA ASP A 37 6.78 10.55 -0.32
C ASP A 37 6.22 11.13 0.99
N PRO A 38 6.92 12.09 1.63
CA PRO A 38 6.48 12.67 2.90
C PRO A 38 5.13 13.38 2.78
N ALA A 39 4.73 13.79 1.57
CA ALA A 39 3.42 14.37 1.33
C ALA A 39 2.27 13.34 1.44
N LYS A 40 2.57 12.04 1.41
CA LYS A 40 1.59 10.95 1.52
C LYS A 40 1.60 10.29 2.89
N VAL A 41 2.77 10.18 3.54
CA VAL A 41 2.91 9.53 4.85
C VAL A 41 1.95 10.15 5.87
N GLY A 42 1.24 9.30 6.61
CA GLY A 42 0.26 9.70 7.63
C GLY A 42 -1.13 10.05 7.11
N LYS A 43 -1.29 10.30 5.80
CA LYS A 43 -2.62 10.50 5.18
C LYS A 43 -3.40 9.20 5.13
N ASP A 44 -4.72 9.31 5.11
CA ASP A 44 -5.57 8.17 4.83
C ASP A 44 -5.42 7.78 3.36
N LEU A 45 -5.28 6.49 3.07
CA LEU A 45 -5.19 6.00 1.70
C LEU A 45 -6.41 6.43 0.86
N GLY A 46 -7.58 6.54 1.48
CA GLY A 46 -8.79 7.04 0.85
C GLY A 46 -8.63 8.41 0.22
N ASP A 47 -7.88 9.31 0.87
CA ASP A 47 -7.60 10.66 0.37
C ASP A 47 -6.72 10.66 -0.90
N LEU A 48 -5.94 9.58 -1.12
CA LEU A 48 -5.07 9.39 -2.28
C LEU A 48 -5.74 8.63 -3.44
N LEU A 49 -6.87 7.97 -3.15
CA LEU A 49 -7.64 7.21 -4.13
C LEU A 49 -8.82 8.03 -4.63
N ASP A 50 -9.96 7.92 -3.95
CA ASP A 50 -11.27 8.42 -4.42
C ASP A 50 -11.96 9.33 -3.38
N GLY A 51 -11.23 9.78 -2.35
CA GLY A 51 -11.71 10.71 -1.32
C GLY A 51 -12.58 10.10 -0.22
N LYS A 52 -12.84 8.78 -0.24
CA LYS A 52 -13.57 8.06 0.82
C LYS A 52 -12.61 7.53 1.87
N LYS A 53 -12.80 7.88 3.14
CA LYS A 53 -11.95 7.39 4.24
C LYS A 53 -11.96 5.86 4.32
N LEU A 54 -10.77 5.26 4.29
CA LEU A 54 -10.56 3.82 4.39
C LEU A 54 -10.06 3.38 5.78
N GLY A 55 -9.59 4.33 6.60
CA GLY A 55 -8.98 4.04 7.90
C GLY A 55 -7.58 3.44 7.79
N LEU A 56 -6.95 3.52 6.62
CA LEU A 56 -5.63 2.96 6.33
C LEU A 56 -4.63 4.11 6.16
N LYS A 57 -3.84 4.40 7.19
CA LYS A 57 -2.78 5.41 7.10
C LYS A 57 -1.61 4.91 6.27
N VAL A 58 -1.11 5.75 5.37
CA VAL A 58 0.12 5.48 4.63
C VAL A 58 1.31 5.52 5.58
N VAL A 59 2.16 4.50 5.53
CA VAL A 59 3.40 4.42 6.29
C VAL A 59 4.62 4.48 5.39
N LYS A 60 5.80 4.74 5.96
CA LYS A 60 7.02 5.00 5.20
C LYS A 60 7.70 3.71 4.73
N THR A 61 7.64 2.65 5.53
CA THR A 61 8.33 1.38 5.27
C THR A 61 7.39 0.18 5.39
N VAL A 62 7.77 -0.93 4.77
CA VAL A 62 7.07 -2.22 4.93
C VAL A 62 7.20 -2.72 6.37
N ALA A 63 8.34 -2.52 7.02
CA ALA A 63 8.53 -2.82 8.44
C ALA A 63 7.49 -2.10 9.34
N ASP A 64 7.25 -0.80 9.12
CA ASP A 64 6.23 -0.04 9.87
C ASP A 64 4.82 -0.61 9.68
N ALA A 65 4.51 -1.10 8.47
CA ALA A 65 3.25 -1.76 8.18
C ALA A 65 3.14 -3.08 8.95
N LEU A 66 4.16 -3.94 8.84
CA LEU A 66 4.18 -5.27 9.45
C LEU A 66 4.23 -5.24 10.98
N ALA A 67 4.71 -4.15 11.58
CA ALA A 67 4.64 -3.95 13.03
C ALA A 67 3.18 -3.86 13.55
N LYS A 68 2.23 -3.47 12.70
CA LYS A 68 0.82 -3.22 13.08
C LYS A 68 -0.16 -4.18 12.40
N THR A 69 0.27 -4.88 11.37
CA THR A 69 -0.59 -5.75 10.57
C THR A 69 0.13 -7.01 10.14
N LYS A 70 -0.64 -8.03 9.76
CA LYS A 70 -0.12 -9.23 9.13
C LYS A 70 -0.51 -9.21 7.66
N ALA A 71 0.43 -9.52 6.78
CA ALA A 71 0.21 -9.62 5.34
C ALA A 71 0.57 -11.03 4.83
N ASP A 72 0.03 -11.39 3.67
CA ASP A 72 0.38 -12.60 2.94
C ASP A 72 1.29 -12.26 1.74
N VAL A 73 1.06 -11.11 1.11
CA VAL A 73 1.83 -10.65 -0.06
C VAL A 73 2.00 -9.12 -0.07
N VAL A 74 3.02 -8.66 -0.80
CA VAL A 74 3.24 -7.25 -1.14
C VAL A 74 3.03 -7.07 -2.64
N MET A 75 2.22 -6.09 -3.01
CA MET A 75 2.09 -5.62 -4.38
C MET A 75 3.00 -4.42 -4.57
N HIS A 76 4.08 -4.59 -5.33
CA HIS A 76 5.17 -3.63 -5.43
C HIS A 76 5.16 -2.89 -6.77
N THR A 77 5.04 -1.56 -6.70
CA THR A 77 4.98 -0.68 -7.88
C THR A 77 5.79 0.60 -7.62
N THR A 78 7.11 0.47 -7.41
CA THR A 78 7.98 1.62 -7.09
C THR A 78 8.88 2.02 -8.26
N ASN A 79 9.88 1.22 -8.59
CA ASN A 79 10.89 1.49 -9.61
C ASN A 79 11.07 0.29 -10.55
N SER A 80 11.63 0.56 -11.72
CA SER A 80 11.90 -0.46 -12.74
C SER A 80 13.24 -1.19 -12.53
N TYR A 81 14.17 -0.60 -11.77
CA TYR A 81 15.55 -1.09 -11.62
C TYR A 81 15.89 -1.39 -10.16
N PHE A 82 16.64 -2.48 -9.94
CA PHE A 82 16.96 -3.01 -8.61
C PHE A 82 17.93 -2.14 -7.78
N ASP A 83 18.82 -1.42 -8.44
CA ASP A 83 19.79 -0.52 -7.82
C ASP A 83 19.18 0.82 -7.36
N LEU A 84 17.96 1.15 -7.80
CA LEU A 84 17.26 2.38 -7.42
C LEU A 84 16.35 2.22 -6.20
N PHE A 85 16.37 1.05 -5.54
CA PHE A 85 15.55 0.81 -4.35
C PHE A 85 15.99 1.72 -3.19
N LYS A 86 15.03 2.40 -2.58
CA LYS A 86 15.26 3.15 -1.33
C LYS A 86 15.00 2.21 -0.15
N GLY A 87 15.51 2.56 1.04
CA GLY A 87 15.40 1.78 2.28
C GLY A 87 13.97 1.75 2.86
N GLN A 88 13.02 1.23 2.09
CA GLN A 88 11.59 1.17 2.40
C GLN A 88 11.12 -0.29 2.61
N ILE A 89 11.99 -1.27 2.40
CA ILE A 89 11.77 -2.70 2.70
C ILE A 89 12.08 -2.94 4.17
#